data_AF-A0A831WRM5-F1
#
_entry.id   AF-A0A831WRM5-F1
#
_cell.length_a   1.000
_cell.length_b   1.000
_cell.length_c   1.000
_cell.angle_alpha   90.00
_cell.angle_beta   90.00
_cell.angle_gamma   90.00
#
_symmetry.space_group_name_H-M   'P 1'
#
loop_
_entity.id
_entity.type
_entity.pdbx_description
1 polymer ?
#
loop_
_entity_poly.entity_id
_entity_poly.type
_entity_poly.pdbx_seq_one_letter_code
_entity_poly.pdbx_strand_id
1 'polypeptide(L)' 'AYITQIINELEFQKKTHEKFTTKYGGKVFYVISVKGGKKKIIHNPSVIEEIRKEIERLKKE' A
#
# COMPACT_ATOMS: atom_id res chain seq x y z
N ALA A 1 11.29 23.80 4.65
CA ALA A 1 11.82 22.46 4.97
C ALA A 1 10.77 21.39 4.63
N TYR A 2 10.61 21.06 3.34
CA TYR A 2 9.56 20.14 2.87
C TYR A 2 9.92 18.66 3.10
N ILE A 3 11.23 18.37 3.19
CA ILE A 3 11.77 17.02 3.36
C ILE A 3 11.35 16.42 4.72
N THR A 4 11.40 17.19 5.81
CA THR A 4 11.03 16.72 7.15
C THR A 4 9.57 16.29 7.23
N GLN A 5 8.66 17.02 6.57
CA GLN A 5 7.24 16.68 6.54
C GLN A 5 7.00 15.35 5.79
N ILE A 6 7.69 15.15 4.65
CA ILE A 6 7.60 13.90 3.89
C ILE A 6 8.12 12.71 4.72
N ILE A 7 9.25 12.86 5.43
CA ILE A 7 9.79 11.81 6.28
C ILE A 7 8.82 11.45 7.40
N ASN A 8 8.29 12.47 8.10
CA ASN A 8 7.34 12.25 9.19
C ASN A 8 6.06 11.56 8.70
N GLU A 9 5.55 11.95 7.53
CA GLU A 9 4.39 11.32 6.91
C GLU A 9 4.66 9.84 6.57
N LEU A 10 5.82 9.52 6.01
CA LEU A 10 6.22 8.14 5.72
C LEU A 10 6.32 7.28 7.00
N GLU A 11 6.89 7.83 8.08
CA GLU A 11 6.94 7.11 9.36
C GLU A 11 5.54 6.91 9.95
N PHE A 12 4.69 7.93 9.88
CA PHE A 12 3.33 7.85 10.36
C PHE A 12 2.54 6.78 9.61
N GLN A 13 2.63 6.75 8.27
CA GLN A 13 1.97 5.75 7.46
C GLN A 13 2.45 4.32 7.77
N LYS A 14 3.77 4.12 7.98
CA LYS A 14 4.28 2.81 8.42
C LYS A 14 3.63 2.36 9.73
N LYS A 15 3.56 3.26 10.72
CA LYS A 15 2.93 2.97 12.02
C LYS A 15 1.43 2.69 11.90
N THR A 16 0.71 3.40 11.03
CA THR A 16 -0.73 3.16 10.84
C THR A 16 -1.00 1.86 10.09
N HIS A 17 -0.16 1.51 9.11
CA HIS A 17 -0.25 0.24 8.39
C HIS A 17 0.00 -0.95 9.31
N GLU A 18 1.01 -0.84 10.19
CA GLU A 18 1.30 -1.84 11.21
C GLU A 18 0.11 -1.99 12.17
N LYS A 19 -0.42 -0.88 12.69
CA LYS A 19 -1.61 -0.90 13.57
C LYS A 19 -2.83 -1.54 12.92
N PHE A 20 -3.09 -1.25 11.65
CA PHE A 20 -4.18 -1.87 10.90
C PHE A 20 -3.99 -3.39 10.81
N THR A 21 -2.80 -3.82 10.38
CA THR A 21 -2.44 -5.24 10.22
C THR A 21 -2.56 -5.99 11.55
N THR A 22 -2.05 -5.44 12.65
CA THR A 22 -2.14 -6.04 13.98
C THR A 22 -3.58 -6.14 14.49
N LYS A 23 -4.43 -5.16 14.18
CA LYS A 23 -5.80 -5.10 14.69
C LYS A 23 -6.78 -5.97 13.90
N TYR A 24 -6.65 -6.00 12.59
CA TYR A 24 -7.64 -6.59 11.68
C TYR A 24 -7.12 -7.81 10.92
N GLY A 25 -5.82 -8.11 11.03
CA GLY A 25 -5.15 -8.96 10.06
C GLY A 25 -5.04 -8.28 8.69
N GLY A 26 -4.51 -9.00 7.72
CA GLY A 26 -4.39 -8.50 6.35
C GLY A 26 -3.28 -7.46 6.16
N LYS A 27 -2.67 -7.45 4.97
CA LYS A 27 -1.63 -6.48 4.60
C LYS A 27 -2.21 -5.20 3.96
N VAL A 28 -1.62 -4.05 4.27
CA VAL A 28 -1.92 -2.75 3.63
C VAL A 28 -0.93 -2.48 2.49
N PHE A 29 -1.43 -2.01 1.35
CA PHE A 29 -0.65 -1.83 0.12
C PHE A 29 -0.64 -0.38 -0.37
N TYR A 30 0.51 0.04 -0.91
CA TYR A 30 0.62 1.30 -1.64
C TYR A 30 0.32 1.07 -3.13
N VAL A 31 -0.69 1.75 -3.67
CA VAL A 31 -0.99 1.73 -5.11
C VAL A 31 -0.65 3.09 -5.69
N ILE A 32 0.38 3.13 -6.53
CA ILE A 32 0.81 4.36 -7.19
C ILE A 32 0.14 4.39 -8.56
N SER A 33 -0.80 5.30 -8.76
CA SER A 33 -1.47 5.49 -10.05
C SER A 33 -0.90 6.71 -10.77
N VAL A 34 -0.44 6.54 -12.00
CA VAL A 34 0.03 7.61 -12.89
C VAL A 34 -0.89 7.76 -14.10
N LYS A 35 -0.94 8.96 -14.69
CA LYS A 35 -1.71 9.20 -15.92
C LYS A 35 -0.91 8.71 -17.13
N GLY A 36 -1.38 7.67 -17.80
CA GLY A 36 -0.88 7.21 -19.09
C GLY A 36 -1.82 7.64 -20.21
N GLY A 37 -1.55 8.79 -20.83
CA GLY A 37 -2.40 9.36 -21.85
C GLY A 37 -3.81 9.71 -21.31
N LYS A 38 -4.85 9.03 -21.81
CA LYS A 38 -6.25 9.22 -21.38
C LYS A 38 -6.67 8.31 -20.21
N LYS A 39 -5.82 7.38 -19.75
CA LYS A 39 -6.16 6.39 -18.70
C LYS A 39 -5.22 6.52 -17.49
N LYS A 40 -5.69 6.07 -16.33
CA LYS A 40 -4.83 5.87 -15.14
C LYS A 40 -4.22 4.47 -15.22
N ILE A 41 -2.92 4.38 -14.95
CA ILE A 41 -2.14 3.14 -14.98
C ILE A 41 -1.49 2.98 -13.60
N ILE A 42 -1.52 1.76 -13.07
CA ILE A 42 -0.78 1.43 -11.84
C ILE A 42 0.71 1.38 -12.20
N HIS A 43 1.50 2.26 -11.60
CA HIS A 43 2.94 2.41 -11.83
C HIS A 43 3.74 1.29 -11.19
N ASN A 44 3.26 0.72 -10.08
CA ASN A 44 3.86 -0.41 -9.39
C ASN A 44 3.04 -1.69 -9.61
N PRO A 45 3.03 -2.27 -10.83
CA PRO A 45 2.18 -3.42 -11.14
C PRO A 45 2.44 -4.64 -10.26
N SER A 46 3.62 -4.76 -9.64
CA SER A 46 3.93 -5.81 -8.67
C SER A 46 2.95 -5.85 -7.49
N VAL A 47 2.36 -4.70 -7.12
CA VAL A 47 1.37 -4.62 -6.04
C VAL A 47 0.13 -5.46 -6.32
N ILE A 48 -0.22 -5.65 -7.60
CA ILE A 48 -1.38 -6.45 -8.00
C ILE A 48 -1.17 -7.91 -7.59
N GLU A 49 0.04 -8.44 -7.83
CA GLU A 49 0.37 -9.81 -7.46
C GLU A 49 0.48 -9.98 -5.94
N GLU A 50 1.00 -8.98 -5.23
CA GLU A 50 1.00 -9.01 -3.77
C GLU A 50 -0.41 -9.01 -3.17
N ILE A 51 -1.32 -8.18 -3.71
CA ILE A 51 -2.73 -8.16 -3.31
C ILE A 51 -3.39 -9.51 -3.59
N ARG A 52 -3.15 -10.12 -4.77
CA ARG A 52 -3.68 -11.45 -5.10
C ARG A 52 -3.21 -12.51 -4.10
N LYS A 53 -1.91 -12.55 -3.78
CA LYS A 53 -1.37 -13.49 -2.80
C LYS A 53 -1.98 -13.28 -1.41
N GLU A 54 -2.19 -12.04 -1.00
CA GLU A 54 -2.79 -11.73 0.29
C GLU A 54 -4.26 -12.15 0.36
N ILE A 55 -5.02 -11.96 -0.72
CA ILE A 55 -6.40 -12.48 -0.81
C ILE A 55 -6.41 -14.01 -0.65
N GLU A 56 -5.50 -14.71 -1.31
CA GLU A 56 -5.40 -16.18 -1.18
C GLU A 56 -4.93 -16.62 0.21
N ARG A 57 -4.10 -15.83 0.90
CA ARG A 57 -3.72 -16.07 2.31
C ARG A 57 -4.94 -15.94 3.22
N LEU A 58 -5.69 -14.84 3.07
CA LEU A 58 -6.87 -14.53 3.89
C LEU A 58 -8.02 -15.52 3.69
N LYS A 59 -8.16 -16.13 2.50
CA LYS A 59 -9.16 -17.19 2.26
C LYS A 59 -8.87 -18.50 3.00
N LYS A 60 -7.63 -18.70 3.47
CA LYS A 60 -7.20 -19.91 4.17
C LYS A 60 -7.21 -19.76 5.70
N GLU A 61 -7.50 -18.55 6.19
CA GLU A 61 -7.77 -18.26 7.61
C GLU A 61 -9.26 -18.51 7.91
#